data_AF-A0A838A6T3-F1
#
_entry.id   AF-A0A838A6T3-F1
#
_cell.length_a   1.000
_cell.length_b   1.000
_cell.length_c   1.000
_cell.angle_alpha   90.00
_cell.angle_beta   90.00
_cell.angle_gamma   90.00
#
_symmetry.space_group_name_H-M   'P 1'
#
loop_
_entity.id
_entity.type
_entity.pdbx_description
1 polymer ?
#
loop_
_entity_poly.entity_id
_entity_poly.type
_entity_poly.pdbx_seq_one_letter_code
_entity_poly.pdbx_strand_id
1 'polypeptide(L)'
;MGTAAPPVFDWPTLFRLLRERGWKPHPVLSPIAATWCDLDELSTAAGVDVRVELRSPTDSDPWPKADAVLAAPLTFNTINKWAGGHNDTLVLGVLNELMGEGVPIVAAPCAKAALQSHPAYPSNIQVLAGSGVTILEQHDTVFRDEFDRANFDWLRIVEALDRTSKGLPES
;
A
#
# COMPACT_ATOMS: atom_id res chain seq x y z
N MET A 1 1.44 3.46 -0.80
CA MET A 1 2.59 2.69 -0.25
C MET A 1 2.66 1.34 -0.94
N GLY A 2 3.80 0.94 -1.48
CA GLY A 2 3.97 -0.32 -2.22
C GLY A 2 5.16 -1.13 -1.75
N THR A 3 5.03 -2.45 -1.80
CA THR A 3 6.09 -3.40 -1.43
C THR A 3 6.30 -4.44 -2.53
N ALA A 4 7.33 -5.26 -2.41
CA ALA A 4 7.84 -6.10 -3.51
C ALA A 4 6.91 -7.27 -3.85
N ALA A 5 5.85 -6.99 -4.62
CA ALA A 5 4.98 -7.97 -5.25
C ALA A 5 4.59 -7.51 -6.67
N PRO A 6 4.37 -8.42 -7.63
CA PRO A 6 4.22 -8.08 -9.05
C PRO A 6 3.19 -6.99 -9.39
N PRO A 7 2.06 -6.83 -8.67
CA PRO A 7 1.13 -5.73 -8.95
C PRO A 7 1.76 -4.33 -8.94
N VAL A 8 2.91 -4.13 -8.27
CA VAL A 8 3.62 -2.84 -8.27
C VAL A 8 3.99 -2.34 -9.67
N PHE A 9 4.17 -3.25 -10.65
CA PHE A 9 4.45 -2.87 -12.04
C PHE A 9 3.31 -2.09 -12.69
N ASP A 10 2.08 -2.25 -12.21
CA ASP A 10 0.88 -1.62 -12.77
C ASP A 10 0.45 -0.35 -11.97
N TRP A 11 1.38 0.23 -11.22
CA TRP A 11 1.18 1.53 -10.57
C TRP A 11 0.82 2.68 -11.51
N PRO A 12 1.27 2.75 -12.78
CA PRO A 12 0.76 3.76 -13.71
C PRO A 12 -0.77 3.71 -13.88
N THR A 13 -1.35 2.50 -13.94
CA THR A 13 -2.81 2.31 -13.97
C THR A 13 -3.46 2.78 -12.66
N LEU A 14 -2.89 2.39 -11.51
CA LEU A 14 -3.34 2.88 -10.20
C LEU A 14 -3.35 4.42 -10.14
N PHE A 15 -2.27 5.08 -10.56
CA PHE A 15 -2.17 6.54 -10.50
C PHE A 15 -3.21 7.22 -11.39
N ARG A 16 -3.46 6.67 -12.59
CA ARG A 16 -4.54 7.16 -13.47
C ARG A 16 -5.90 7.07 -12.78
N LEU A 17 -6.24 5.90 -12.22
CA LEU A 17 -7.51 5.67 -11.53
C LEU A 17 -7.68 6.60 -10.31
N LEU A 18 -6.63 6.78 -9.52
CA LEU A 18 -6.64 7.72 -8.39
C LEU A 18 -6.94 9.15 -8.84
N ARG A 19 -6.26 9.63 -9.88
CA ARG A 19 -6.48 10.98 -10.42
C ARG A 19 -7.87 11.18 -11.00
N GLU A 20 -8.40 10.18 -11.71
CA GLU A 20 -9.79 10.20 -12.23
C GLU A 20 -10.82 10.38 -11.11
N ARG A 21 -10.48 9.97 -9.88
CA ARG A 21 -11.30 10.14 -8.69
C ARG A 21 -10.94 11.36 -7.84
N GLY A 22 -10.04 12.22 -8.32
CA GLY A 22 -9.64 13.47 -7.65
C GLY A 22 -8.52 13.32 -6.62
N TRP A 23 -7.94 12.13 -6.45
CA TRP A 23 -6.80 11.91 -5.57
C TRP A 23 -5.50 12.43 -6.18
N LYS A 24 -4.58 12.90 -5.32
CA LYS A 24 -3.21 13.27 -5.67
C LYS A 24 -2.24 12.26 -5.05
N PRO A 25 -1.78 11.24 -5.80
CA PRO A 25 -0.93 10.20 -5.23
C PRO A 25 0.44 10.75 -4.83
N HIS A 26 0.91 10.37 -3.64
CA HIS A 26 2.27 10.60 -3.15
C HIS A 26 2.93 9.23 -2.91
N PRO A 27 3.60 8.67 -3.93
CA PRO A 27 4.00 7.27 -3.95
C PRO A 27 5.25 6.99 -3.10
N VAL A 28 5.17 5.98 -2.25
CA VAL A 28 6.31 5.46 -1.47
C VAL A 28 6.48 3.98 -1.74
N LEU A 29 7.69 3.57 -2.09
CA LEU A 29 8.07 2.17 -2.30
C LEU A 29 9.01 1.68 -1.19
N SER A 30 8.89 0.39 -0.84
CA SER A 30 9.94 -0.28 -0.07
C SER A 30 11.22 -0.40 -0.92
N PRO A 31 12.42 -0.48 -0.33
CA PRO A 31 13.66 -0.59 -1.09
C PRO A 31 13.67 -1.73 -2.13
N ILE A 32 13.15 -2.91 -1.78
CA ILE A 32 13.08 -4.05 -2.72
C ILE A 32 12.10 -3.79 -3.87
N ALA A 33 10.97 -3.13 -3.60
CA ALA A 33 10.03 -2.80 -4.68
C ALA A 33 10.61 -1.75 -5.64
N ALA A 34 11.38 -0.80 -5.12
CA ALA A 34 12.06 0.20 -5.91
C ALA A 34 13.08 -0.40 -6.89
N THR A 35 13.72 -1.53 -6.56
CA THR A 35 14.64 -2.20 -7.51
C THR A 35 13.93 -2.88 -8.67
N TRP A 36 12.60 -3.01 -8.64
CA TRP A 36 11.80 -3.61 -9.69
C TRP A 36 11.26 -2.58 -10.68
N CYS A 37 11.15 -1.31 -10.28
CA CYS A 37 10.45 -0.28 -11.03
C CYS A 37 11.40 0.76 -11.61
N ASP A 38 11.00 1.35 -12.74
CA ASP A 38 11.60 2.60 -13.21
C ASP A 38 11.03 3.77 -12.39
N LEU A 39 11.85 4.34 -11.50
CA LEU A 39 11.42 5.40 -10.58
C LEU A 39 11.15 6.72 -11.30
N ASP A 40 11.82 7.00 -12.41
CA ASP A 40 11.63 8.24 -13.17
C ASP A 40 10.31 8.18 -13.95
N GLU A 41 10.00 7.02 -14.54
CA GLU A 41 8.72 6.77 -15.18
C GLU A 41 7.57 6.86 -14.17
N LEU A 42 7.71 6.22 -13.00
CA LEU A 42 6.69 6.28 -11.95
C LEU A 42 6.52 7.70 -11.38
N SER A 43 7.60 8.45 -11.20
CA SER A 43 7.54 9.83 -10.71
C SER A 43 6.85 10.74 -11.72
N THR A 44 7.17 10.57 -13.01
CA THR A 44 6.48 11.26 -14.11
C THR A 44 5.00 10.91 -14.14
N ALA A 45 4.67 9.61 -14.02
CA ALA A 45 3.30 9.14 -14.01
C ALA A 45 2.52 9.64 -12.79
N ALA A 46 3.15 9.81 -11.63
CA ALA A 46 2.53 10.36 -10.42
C ALA A 46 2.43 11.89 -10.42
N GLY A 47 3.33 12.58 -11.12
CA GLY A 47 3.48 14.04 -11.10
C GLY A 47 4.26 14.57 -9.88
N VAL A 48 4.84 13.67 -9.08
CA VAL A 48 5.68 13.93 -7.90
C VAL A 48 6.69 12.79 -7.74
N ASP A 49 7.82 13.04 -7.08
CA ASP A 49 8.86 12.04 -6.89
C ASP A 49 8.37 10.81 -6.12
N VAL A 50 8.76 9.61 -6.57
CA VAL A 50 8.60 8.38 -5.78
C VAL A 50 9.63 8.36 -4.66
N ARG A 51 9.18 8.21 -3.42
CA ARG A 51 10.08 8.11 -2.26
C ARG A 51 10.38 6.66 -1.90
N VAL A 52 11.63 6.42 -1.52
CA VAL A 52 12.13 5.09 -1.10
C VAL A 52 12.82 5.18 0.25
N GLU A 53 13.69 6.18 0.41
CA GLU A 53 14.53 6.35 1.59
C GLU A 53 13.94 7.31 2.64
N LEU A 54 14.28 7.06 3.89
CA LEU A 54 14.01 8.00 4.98
C LEU A 54 14.71 9.34 4.68
N ARG A 55 14.04 10.45 5.00
CA ARG A 55 14.66 11.77 4.91
C ARG A 55 15.66 11.99 6.02
N SER A 56 16.56 12.97 5.84
CA SER A 56 17.31 13.50 6.98
C SER A 56 16.35 14.14 7.99
N PRO A 57 16.60 14.04 9.30
CA PRO A 57 15.81 14.74 10.32
C PRO A 57 15.75 16.26 10.14
N THR A 58 16.69 16.83 9.39
CA THR A 58 16.77 18.27 9.09
C THR A 58 15.94 18.70 7.89
N ASP A 59 15.43 17.75 7.11
CA ASP A 59 14.67 18.05 5.89
C ASP A 59 13.19 18.26 6.24
N SER A 60 12.62 19.36 5.77
CA SER A 60 11.17 19.57 5.83
C SER A 60 10.44 18.53 4.98
N ASP A 61 9.28 18.04 5.44
CA ASP A 61 8.41 17.24 4.57
C ASP A 61 7.85 18.10 3.43
N PRO A 62 8.16 17.81 2.15
CA PRO A 62 7.59 18.57 1.05
C PRO A 62 6.13 18.17 0.76
N TRP A 63 5.66 17.05 1.31
CA TRP A 63 4.32 16.55 1.02
C TRP A 63 3.28 17.09 2.02
N PRO A 64 2.05 17.36 1.55
CA PRO A 64 0.96 17.70 2.44
C PRO A 64 0.61 16.52 3.35
N LYS A 65 -0.15 16.80 4.42
CA LYS A 65 -0.76 15.74 5.22
C LYS A 65 -1.63 14.84 4.34
N ALA A 66 -1.53 13.53 4.53
CA ALA A 66 -2.34 12.56 3.80
C ALA A 66 -3.78 12.53 4.33
N ASP A 67 -4.76 12.66 3.43
CA ASP A 67 -6.18 12.48 3.75
C ASP A 67 -6.56 11.00 3.92
N ALA A 68 -5.84 10.09 3.24
CA ALA A 68 -5.97 8.64 3.34
C ALA A 68 -4.71 7.94 2.82
N VAL A 69 -4.55 6.66 3.15
CA VAL A 69 -3.44 5.83 2.68
C VAL A 69 -3.97 4.60 1.95
N LEU A 70 -3.43 4.35 0.76
CA LEU A 70 -3.51 3.06 0.10
C LEU A 70 -2.18 2.31 0.23
N ALA A 71 -2.18 1.19 0.95
CA ALA A 71 -1.05 0.29 1.11
C ALA A 71 -1.22 -0.94 0.21
N ALA A 72 -0.69 -0.87 -1.01
CA ALA A 72 -0.91 -1.84 -2.07
C ALA A 72 0.25 -1.86 -3.11
N PRO A 73 0.81 -3.03 -3.43
CA PRO A 73 0.62 -4.32 -2.75
C PRO A 73 1.40 -4.39 -1.43
N LEU A 74 0.86 -5.12 -0.45
CA LEU A 74 1.54 -5.46 0.82
C LEU A 74 1.98 -6.92 0.87
N THR A 75 3.29 -7.16 0.95
CA THR A 75 3.85 -8.50 1.12
C THR A 75 3.63 -9.03 2.54
N PHE A 76 3.73 -10.35 2.70
CA PHE A 76 3.76 -11.03 4.00
C PHE A 76 4.77 -10.41 4.98
N ASN A 77 5.98 -10.10 4.52
CA ASN A 77 7.02 -9.51 5.35
C ASN A 77 6.58 -8.14 5.91
N THR A 78 6.05 -7.27 5.05
CA THR A 78 5.60 -5.95 5.50
C THR A 78 4.40 -6.03 6.42
N ILE A 79 3.43 -6.92 6.16
CA ILE A 79 2.27 -7.12 7.04
C ILE A 79 2.71 -7.52 8.45
N ASN A 80 3.59 -8.52 8.57
CA ASN A 80 4.05 -8.97 9.88
C ASN A 80 4.89 -7.90 10.60
N LYS A 81 5.76 -7.21 9.86
CA LYS A 81 6.56 -6.12 10.43
C LYS A 81 5.68 -4.96 10.91
N TRP A 82 4.67 -4.60 10.14
CA TRP A 82 3.76 -3.52 10.48
C TRP A 82 2.93 -3.86 11.72
N ALA A 83 2.33 -5.05 11.77
CA ALA A 83 1.57 -5.51 12.94
C ALA A 83 2.44 -5.57 14.22
N GLY A 84 3.74 -5.84 14.07
CA GLY A 84 4.71 -5.84 15.17
C GLY A 84 5.33 -4.48 15.50
N GLY A 85 4.91 -3.38 14.85
CA GLY A 85 5.44 -2.03 15.09
C GLY A 85 6.89 -1.80 14.63
N HIS A 86 7.40 -2.64 13.70
CA HIS A 86 8.73 -2.43 13.14
C HIS A 86 8.75 -1.19 12.26
N ASN A 87 9.86 -0.46 12.28
CA ASN A 87 9.99 0.86 11.65
C ASN A 87 11.26 1.00 10.80
N ASP A 88 11.66 -0.06 10.11
CA ASP A 88 12.98 -0.19 9.45
C ASP A 88 12.99 0.15 7.96
N THR A 89 11.87 0.63 7.40
CA THR A 89 11.77 1.15 6.03
C THR A 89 10.90 2.40 6.02
N LEU A 90 11.03 3.28 5.02
CA LEU A 90 10.15 4.45 4.90
C LEU A 90 8.67 4.04 4.82
N VAL A 91 8.34 2.96 4.09
CA VAL A 91 6.97 2.43 4.04
C VAL A 91 6.42 2.11 5.43
N LEU A 92 7.18 1.39 6.25
CA LEU A 92 6.76 1.06 7.62
C LEU A 92 6.71 2.31 8.52
N GLY A 93 7.70 3.20 8.38
CA GLY A 93 7.75 4.53 8.97
C GLY A 93 6.43 5.27 8.86
N VAL A 94 6.04 5.54 7.61
CA VAL A 94 4.85 6.33 7.31
C VAL A 94 3.57 5.57 7.68
N LEU A 95 3.54 4.24 7.51
CA LEU A 95 2.36 3.45 7.90
C LEU A 95 2.12 3.45 9.42
N ASN A 96 3.17 3.33 10.24
CA ASN A 96 3.06 3.39 11.70
C ASN A 96 2.62 4.78 12.17
N GLU A 97 3.22 5.84 11.62
CA GLU A 97 2.90 7.22 11.96
C GLU A 97 1.44 7.54 11.62
N LEU A 98 1.02 7.31 10.37
CA LEU A 98 -0.33 7.65 9.91
C LEU A 98 -1.41 6.79 10.58
N MET A 99 -1.09 5.54 10.94
CA MET A 99 -1.95 4.71 11.79
C MET A 99 -2.13 5.35 13.17
N GLY A 100 -1.04 5.80 13.81
CA GLY A 100 -1.09 6.49 15.11
C GLY A 100 -1.84 7.81 15.08
N GLU A 101 -1.85 8.50 13.93
CA GLU A 101 -2.63 9.73 13.72
C GLU A 101 -4.12 9.49 13.40
N GLY A 102 -4.54 8.23 13.21
CA GLY A 102 -5.91 7.89 12.83
C GLY A 102 -6.27 8.27 11.39
N VAL A 103 -5.28 8.40 10.49
CA VAL A 103 -5.53 8.59 9.06
C VAL A 103 -6.17 7.30 8.50
N PRO A 104 -7.23 7.38 7.68
CA PRO A 104 -7.86 6.19 7.10
C PRO A 104 -6.87 5.41 6.23
N ILE A 105 -6.72 4.11 6.47
CA ILE A 105 -5.80 3.23 5.72
C ILE A 105 -6.57 2.06 5.10
N VAL A 106 -6.39 1.86 3.79
CA VAL A 106 -6.77 0.64 3.07
C VAL A 106 -5.52 -0.15 2.73
N ALA A 107 -5.51 -1.44 3.05
CA ALA A 107 -4.41 -2.34 2.79
C ALA A 107 -4.85 -3.47 1.86
N ALA A 108 -4.08 -3.70 0.79
CA ALA A 108 -4.28 -4.80 -0.15
C ALA A 108 -3.09 -5.79 -0.06
N PRO A 109 -3.22 -6.89 0.69
CA PRO A 109 -2.22 -7.95 0.76
C PRO A 109 -1.96 -8.63 -0.59
N CYS A 110 -0.71 -8.99 -0.83
CA CYS A 110 -0.28 -9.86 -1.90
C CYS A 110 0.79 -10.83 -1.37
N ALA A 111 0.34 -11.99 -0.90
CA ALA A 111 1.17 -13.04 -0.35
C ALA A 111 0.85 -14.39 -1.00
N LYS A 112 1.88 -15.25 -1.13
CA LYS A 112 1.68 -16.63 -1.59
C LYS A 112 0.87 -17.42 -0.55
N ALA A 113 0.06 -18.38 -0.99
CA ALA A 113 -0.78 -19.21 -0.10
C ALA A 113 0.03 -19.89 1.04
N ALA A 114 1.25 -20.34 0.75
CA ALA A 114 2.14 -20.91 1.77
C ALA A 114 2.52 -19.90 2.87
N LEU A 115 2.67 -18.62 2.53
CA LEU A 115 2.94 -17.55 3.49
C LEU A 115 1.68 -17.14 4.25
N GLN A 116 0.51 -17.14 3.60
CA GLN A 116 -0.77 -16.94 4.29
C GLN A 116 -1.07 -18.05 5.32
N SER A 117 -0.58 -19.27 5.07
CA SER A 117 -0.70 -20.41 5.98
C SER A 117 0.26 -20.35 7.18
N HIS A 118 1.18 -19.37 7.22
CA HIS A 118 2.06 -19.19 8.35
C HIS A 118 1.27 -18.75 9.59
N PRO A 119 1.53 -19.30 10.79
CA PRO A 119 0.71 -19.09 11.99
C PRO A 119 0.58 -17.62 12.42
N ALA A 120 1.60 -16.79 12.14
CA ALA A 120 1.55 -15.36 12.47
C ALA A 120 0.61 -14.55 11.56
N TYR A 121 0.33 -15.01 10.33
CA TYR A 121 -0.33 -14.18 9.33
C TYR A 121 -1.77 -13.82 9.71
N PRO A 122 -2.66 -14.77 10.05
CA PRO A 122 -4.05 -14.43 10.41
C PRO A 122 -4.13 -13.50 11.62
N SER A 123 -3.32 -13.75 12.65
CA SER A 123 -3.27 -12.91 13.85
C SER A 123 -2.79 -11.50 13.54
N ASN A 124 -1.77 -11.35 12.68
CA ASN A 124 -1.26 -10.03 12.30
C ASN A 124 -2.24 -9.25 11.42
N ILE A 125 -2.98 -9.93 10.54
CA ILE A 125 -4.10 -9.32 9.81
C ILE A 125 -5.16 -8.80 10.80
N GLN A 126 -5.54 -9.61 11.80
CA GLN A 126 -6.50 -9.21 12.84
C GLN A 126 -6.01 -8.04 13.68
N VAL A 127 -4.71 -7.98 14.03
CA VAL A 127 -4.11 -6.85 14.75
C VAL A 127 -4.23 -5.55 13.95
N LEU A 128 -3.92 -5.58 12.66
CA LEU A 128 -4.04 -4.41 11.79
C LEU A 128 -5.50 -3.99 11.61
N ALA A 129 -6.40 -4.94 11.36
CA ALA A 129 -7.84 -4.67 11.26
C ALA A 129 -8.41 -4.09 12.56
N GLY A 130 -8.05 -4.67 13.71
CA GLY A 130 -8.44 -4.17 15.04
C GLY A 130 -7.86 -2.80 15.38
N SER A 131 -6.80 -2.38 14.69
CA SER A 131 -6.20 -1.05 14.77
C SER A 131 -6.81 -0.04 13.77
N GLY A 132 -7.92 -0.38 13.11
CA GLY A 132 -8.66 0.52 12.22
C GLY A 132 -8.24 0.49 10.75
N VAL A 133 -7.38 -0.45 10.35
CA VAL A 133 -7.02 -0.62 8.93
C VAL A 133 -8.12 -1.41 8.21
N THR A 134 -8.59 -0.90 7.07
CA THR A 134 -9.46 -1.68 6.17
C THR A 134 -8.58 -2.67 5.39
N ILE A 135 -8.65 -3.95 5.76
CA ILE A 135 -7.90 -5.02 5.07
C ILE A 135 -8.77 -5.57 3.94
N LEU A 136 -8.28 -5.49 2.71
CA LEU A 136 -8.93 -6.13 1.57
C LEU A 136 -8.55 -7.60 1.51
N GLU A 137 -9.54 -8.44 1.25
CA GLU A 137 -9.31 -9.85 1.04
C GLU A 137 -8.54 -10.11 -0.26
N GLN A 138 -7.53 -10.96 -0.21
CA GLN A 138 -6.67 -11.20 -1.38
C GLN A 138 -7.45 -11.88 -2.52
N HIS A 139 -8.42 -12.74 -2.20
CA HIS A 139 -9.24 -13.42 -3.20
C HIS A 139 -10.15 -12.47 -3.98
N ASP A 140 -10.43 -11.30 -3.42
CA ASP A 140 -11.27 -10.25 -4.03
C ASP A 140 -10.48 -9.27 -4.88
N THR A 141 -9.18 -9.12 -4.60
CA THR A 141 -8.35 -8.07 -5.19
C THR A 141 -7.28 -8.61 -6.13
N VAL A 142 -6.95 -9.90 -6.04
CA VAL A 142 -5.88 -10.52 -6.82
C VAL A 142 -6.44 -11.49 -7.84
N PHE A 143 -6.09 -11.27 -9.09
CA PHE A 143 -6.27 -12.22 -10.17
C PHE A 143 -4.92 -12.65 -10.74
N ARG A 144 -4.92 -13.74 -11.51
CA ARG A 144 -3.72 -14.22 -12.20
C ARG A 144 -3.89 -14.07 -13.70
N ASP A 145 -2.84 -13.60 -14.36
CA ASP A 145 -2.81 -13.54 -15.83
C ASP A 145 -2.47 -14.91 -16.44
N GLU A 146 -2.40 -14.95 -17.77
CA GLU A 146 -2.03 -16.14 -18.56
C GLU A 146 -0.63 -16.71 -18.24
N PHE A 147 0.22 -15.92 -17.57
CA PHE A 147 1.57 -16.31 -17.15
C PHE A 147 1.64 -16.63 -15.65
N ASP A 148 0.50 -16.86 -14.98
CA ASP A 148 0.38 -17.10 -13.54
C ASP A 148 0.88 -15.92 -12.67
N ARG A 149 1.06 -14.72 -13.23
CA ARG A 149 1.51 -13.56 -12.46
C ARG A 149 0.34 -12.94 -11.71
N ALA A 150 0.57 -12.63 -10.44
CA ALA A 150 -0.41 -11.95 -9.61
C ALA A 150 -0.59 -10.50 -10.08
N ASN A 151 -1.82 -10.11 -10.38
CA ASN A 151 -2.22 -8.76 -10.75
C ASN A 151 -3.35 -8.29 -9.82
N PHE A 152 -3.56 -6.99 -9.75
CA PHE A 152 -4.57 -6.38 -8.87
C PHE A 152 -5.76 -5.83 -9.67
N ASP A 153 -6.97 -6.04 -9.15
CA ASP A 153 -8.14 -5.25 -9.54
C ASP A 153 -8.04 -3.85 -8.90
N TRP A 154 -7.30 -2.97 -9.58
CA TRP A 154 -7.08 -1.61 -9.09
C TRP A 154 -8.35 -0.78 -8.97
N LEU A 155 -9.36 -1.06 -9.80
CA LEU A 155 -10.63 -0.34 -9.72
C LEU A 155 -11.32 -0.66 -8.38
N ARG A 156 -11.43 -1.94 -8.03
CA ARG A 156 -12.01 -2.38 -6.74
C ARG A 156 -11.22 -1.84 -5.54
N ILE A 157 -9.90 -1.82 -5.63
CA ILE A 157 -9.02 -1.30 -4.57
C ILE A 157 -9.21 0.21 -4.37
N VAL A 158 -9.27 0.98 -5.46
CA VAL A 158 -9.50 2.44 -5.40
C VAL A 158 -10.92 2.74 -4.89
N GLU A 159 -11.90 1.92 -5.24
CA GLU A 159 -13.25 2.03 -4.68
C GLU A 159 -13.30 1.83 -3.17
N ALA A 160 -12.50 0.89 -2.64
CA ALA A 160 -12.38 0.72 -1.20
C ALA A 160 -11.76 1.97 -0.54
N LEU A 161 -10.73 2.56 -1.15
CA LEU A 161 -10.13 3.81 -0.65
C LEU A 161 -11.16 4.94 -0.53
N ASP A 162 -12.01 5.10 -1.55
CA ASP A 162 -13.07 6.12 -1.54
C ASP A 162 -14.12 5.89 -0.44
N ARG A 163 -14.48 4.63 -0.17
CA ARG A 163 -15.44 4.30 0.89
C ARG A 163 -14.84 4.57 2.26
N THR A 164 -13.63 4.09 2.48
CA THR A 164 -12.89 4.24 3.75
C THR A 164 -12.63 5.71 4.06
N SER A 165 -12.24 6.53 3.09
CA SER A 165 -12.00 7.97 3.31
C SER A 165 -13.28 8.76 3.64
N LYS A 166 -14.45 8.27 3.22
CA LYS A 166 -15.77 8.88 3.49
C LYS A 166 -16.46 8.31 4.72
N GLY A 167 -15.86 7.33 5.41
CA GLY A 167 -16.46 6.63 6.55
C GLY A 167 -17.69 5.79 6.19
N LEU A 168 -17.76 5.27 4.96
CA LEU A 168 -18.86 4.44 4.49
C LEU A 168 -18.62 2.95 4.84
N PRO A 169 -19.66 2.19 5.25
CA PRO A 169 -19.53 0.77 5.57
C PRO A 169 -19.25 -0.10 4.32
N GLU A 170 -18.69 -1.29 4.53
CA GLU A 170 -18.56 -2.33 3.50
C GLU A 170 -19.95 -2.88 3.11
N SER A 171 -20.15 -3.14 1.81
CA SER A 171 -21.40 -3.64 1.22
C SER A 171 -21.45 -5.16 1.14
#